data_AF-A0A7Y1ZWC6-F1
#
_entry.id   AF-A0A7Y1ZWC6-F1
#
_cell.length_a   1.000
_cell.length_b   1.000
_cell.length_c   1.000
_cell.angle_alpha   90.00
_cell.angle_beta   90.00
_cell.angle_gamma   90.00
#
_symmetry.space_group_name_H-M   'P 1'
#
loop_
_entity.id
_entity.type
_entity.pdbx_description
1 polymer ?
#
loop_
_entity_poly.entity_id
_entity_poly.type
_entity_poly.pdbx_seq_one_letter_code
_entity_poly.pdbx_strand_id
1 'polypeptide(L)'
;ACTSRDDTGCLVSYVSYRDTAPPPENALFGRTAAGPALCVNPVDPAGGAHVTQPYFRLSNGGPAPFDELERFVEITTPFVKYPDMVSAECVDDGEFGYLQLTNVGVDGPRTDDVGGDLTPEWGLHLIDINVVMGDLVDLVRSQSAAVG
;
A
#
# COMPACT_ATOMS: atom_id res chain seq x y z
N ALA A 1 -5.42 17.93 -1.07
CA ALA A 1 -4.63 16.73 -0.77
C ALA A 1 -3.71 17.04 0.41
N CYS A 2 -3.34 16.05 1.22
CA CYS A 2 -2.24 16.23 2.16
C CYS A 2 -0.92 16.27 1.39
N THR A 3 -0.02 17.15 1.82
CA THR A 3 1.32 17.38 1.24
C THR A 3 2.41 17.31 2.30
N SER A 4 2.04 17.31 3.58
CA SER A 4 2.92 17.06 4.71
C SER A 4 2.23 16.17 5.75
N ARG A 5 3.01 15.60 6.68
CA ARG A 5 2.51 14.77 7.77
C ARG A 5 1.72 15.54 8.83
N ASP A 6 1.86 16.86 8.87
CA ASP A 6 1.22 17.74 9.85
C ASP A 6 -0.03 18.44 9.26
N ASP A 7 -0.28 18.27 7.96
CA ASP A 7 -1.46 18.83 7.30
C ASP A 7 -2.74 18.27 7.94
N THR A 8 -3.67 19.14 8.28
CA THR A 8 -4.98 18.78 8.84
C THR A 8 -6.11 19.33 7.97
N GLY A 9 -7.29 18.71 8.01
CA GLY A 9 -8.39 19.06 7.10
C GLY A 9 -8.09 18.77 5.62
N CYS A 10 -7.10 17.91 5.35
CA CYS A 10 -6.68 17.49 4.02
C CYS A 10 -7.20 16.08 3.69
N LEU A 11 -7.01 15.66 2.44
CA LEU A 11 -7.45 14.35 1.93
C LEU A 11 -6.24 13.48 1.59
N VAL A 12 -6.27 12.23 2.04
CA VAL A 12 -5.43 11.13 1.55
C VAL A 12 -6.32 10.22 0.72
N SER A 13 -5.94 9.99 -0.52
CA SER A 13 -6.63 9.11 -1.46
C SER A 13 -5.58 8.41 -2.29
N TYR A 14 -5.81 7.13 -2.59
CA TYR A 14 -4.98 6.33 -3.47
C TYR A 14 -5.73 5.06 -3.86
N VAL A 15 -5.27 4.41 -4.92
CA VAL A 15 -5.53 3.01 -5.26
C VAL A 15 -4.19 2.41 -5.65
N SER A 16 -3.98 1.12 -5.40
CA SER A 16 -2.69 0.49 -5.65
C SER A 16 -2.63 -0.39 -6.90
N TYR A 17 -1.49 -0.30 -7.59
CA TYR A 17 -1.10 -1.17 -8.69
C TYR A 17 0.35 -1.59 -8.50
N ARG A 18 0.72 -2.74 -9.06
CA ARG A 18 2.10 -3.23 -9.01
C ARG A 18 2.94 -2.48 -10.03
N ASP A 19 4.20 -2.23 -9.72
CA ASP A 19 5.16 -1.67 -10.69
C ASP A 19 5.28 -2.49 -11.98
N THR A 20 5.20 -3.82 -11.88
CA THR A 20 5.23 -4.73 -13.03
C THR A 20 3.87 -4.90 -13.72
N ALA A 21 2.79 -4.35 -13.16
CA ALA A 21 1.43 -4.44 -13.69
C ALA A 21 0.67 -3.12 -13.45
N PRO A 22 1.08 -2.03 -14.16
CA PRO A 22 0.41 -0.73 -14.06
C PRO A 22 -1.04 -0.80 -14.56
N PRO A 23 -1.88 0.22 -14.28
CA PRO A 23 -3.28 0.24 -14.69
C PRO A 23 -3.44 0.01 -16.21
N PRO A 24 -4.25 -0.98 -16.65
CA PRO A 24 -4.58 -1.13 -18.06
C PRO A 24 -5.59 -0.06 -18.51
N GLU A 25 -5.79 0.11 -19.83
CA GLU A 25 -6.75 1.08 -20.39
C GLU A 25 -8.18 0.90 -19.86
N ASN A 26 -8.58 -0.34 -19.56
CA ASN A 26 -9.88 -0.69 -18.98
C ASN A 26 -9.86 -0.78 -17.44
N ALA A 27 -8.85 -0.20 -16.76
CA ALA A 27 -8.78 -0.13 -15.31
C ALA A 27 -10.05 0.49 -14.70
N LEU A 28 -10.46 -0.06 -13.56
CA LEU A 28 -11.63 0.41 -12.81
C LEU A 28 -11.31 1.63 -11.94
N PHE A 29 -10.04 1.81 -11.59
CA PHE A 29 -9.57 2.86 -10.68
C PHE A 29 -8.39 3.63 -11.28
N GLY A 30 -7.90 4.62 -10.54
CA GLY A 30 -6.74 5.41 -10.93
C GLY A 30 -7.05 6.60 -11.83
N ARG A 31 -8.29 6.77 -12.29
CA ARG A 31 -8.71 7.94 -13.08
C ARG A 31 -10.11 8.43 -12.73
N THR A 32 -10.40 9.65 -13.12
CA THR A 32 -11.69 10.34 -12.97
C THR A 32 -12.11 10.95 -14.31
N ALA A 33 -13.33 11.47 -14.40
CA ALA A 33 -13.77 12.21 -15.58
C ALA A 33 -12.94 13.49 -15.87
N ALA A 34 -12.15 13.95 -14.90
CA ALA A 34 -11.31 15.14 -15.01
C ALA A 34 -9.82 14.82 -15.25
N GLY A 35 -9.43 13.55 -15.37
CA GLY A 35 -8.03 13.11 -15.52
C GLY A 35 -7.59 12.12 -14.43
N PRO A 36 -6.27 11.96 -14.21
CA PRO A 36 -5.71 11.10 -13.17
C PRO A 36 -6.38 11.26 -11.80
N ALA A 37 -6.58 10.15 -11.08
CA ALA A 37 -7.10 10.20 -9.73
C ALA A 37 -6.06 10.79 -8.76
N LEU A 38 -6.54 11.39 -7.67
CA LEU A 38 -5.65 11.87 -6.61
C LEU A 38 -4.89 10.68 -5.98
N CYS A 39 -3.57 10.78 -5.94
CA CYS A 39 -2.69 9.93 -5.14
C CYS A 39 -1.97 10.77 -4.08
N VAL A 40 -2.04 10.33 -2.82
CA VAL A 40 -1.22 10.82 -1.71
C VAL A 40 -0.53 9.62 -1.09
N ASN A 41 0.80 9.64 -1.03
CA ASN A 41 1.57 8.53 -0.47
C ASN A 41 1.31 8.47 1.05
N PRO A 42 0.73 7.38 1.58
CA PRO A 42 0.41 7.26 3.01
C PRO A 42 1.65 7.23 3.91
N VAL A 43 2.81 6.81 3.38
CA VAL A 43 4.07 6.74 4.12
C VAL A 43 4.63 8.15 4.34
N ASP A 44 4.64 8.97 3.29
CA ASP A 44 5.01 10.38 3.38
C ASP A 44 4.19 11.21 2.37
N PRO A 45 3.27 12.08 2.81
CA PRO A 45 2.50 12.94 1.93
C PRO A 45 3.34 13.91 1.08
N ALA A 46 4.62 14.14 1.44
CA ALA A 46 5.55 14.90 0.60
C ALA A 46 5.93 14.17 -0.70
N GLY A 47 5.58 12.88 -0.82
CA GLY A 47 5.80 12.04 -1.99
C GLY A 47 7.11 11.25 -1.96
N GLY A 48 7.49 10.72 -3.12
CA GLY A 48 8.63 9.81 -3.29
C GLY A 48 8.33 8.36 -2.92
N ALA A 49 9.31 7.49 -3.18
CA ALA A 49 9.26 6.08 -2.84
C ALA A 49 9.70 5.83 -1.40
N HIS A 50 8.87 5.14 -0.63
CA HIS A 50 9.17 4.80 0.76
C HIS A 50 8.76 3.36 1.08
N VAL A 51 9.52 2.71 1.95
CA VAL A 51 9.16 1.38 2.49
C VAL A 51 7.93 1.53 3.39
N THR A 52 6.93 0.68 3.18
CA THR A 52 5.68 0.71 3.92
C THR A 52 5.76 -0.07 5.24
N GLN A 53 4.72 0.07 6.07
CA GLN A 53 4.46 -0.79 7.22
C GLN A 53 3.20 -1.64 7.03
N PRO A 54 3.30 -2.79 6.34
CA PRO A 54 2.16 -3.65 6.10
C PRO A 54 1.68 -4.38 7.35
N TYR A 55 0.35 -4.51 7.49
CA TYR A 55 -0.29 -5.39 8.45
C TYR A 55 -1.39 -6.21 7.77
N PHE A 56 -1.24 -7.54 7.82
CA PHE A 56 -2.21 -8.47 7.24
C PHE A 56 -2.79 -9.40 8.31
N ARG A 57 -4.04 -9.80 8.11
CA ARG A 57 -4.59 -10.97 8.81
C ARG A 57 -4.18 -12.23 8.07
N LEU A 58 -3.78 -13.25 8.83
CA LEU A 58 -3.42 -14.56 8.26
C LEU A 58 -4.60 -15.26 7.54
N SER A 59 -5.85 -14.89 7.85
CA SER A 59 -7.04 -15.62 7.38
C SER A 59 -7.86 -14.94 6.27
N ASN A 60 -7.48 -13.76 5.77
CA ASN A 60 -8.35 -12.96 4.89
C ASN A 60 -7.60 -12.38 3.67
N GLY A 61 -7.09 -13.24 2.78
CA GLY A 61 -6.54 -12.81 1.48
C GLY A 61 -5.22 -12.04 1.53
N GLY A 62 -4.56 -11.98 2.70
CA GLY A 62 -3.17 -11.52 2.80
C GLY A 62 -2.18 -12.61 2.38
N PRO A 63 -0.95 -12.24 2.02
CA PRO A 63 0.07 -13.20 1.62
C PRO A 63 0.43 -14.12 2.77
N ALA A 64 0.78 -15.35 2.43
CA ALA A 64 1.50 -16.25 3.31
C ALA A 64 2.72 -15.54 3.95
N PRO A 65 2.91 -15.50 5.28
CA PRO A 65 4.09 -14.88 5.90
C PRO A 65 5.42 -15.51 5.48
N PHE A 66 5.39 -16.79 5.10
CA PHE A 66 6.53 -17.57 4.67
C PHE A 66 6.13 -18.40 3.45
N ASP A 67 7.07 -18.72 2.58
CA ASP A 67 6.80 -19.64 1.46
C ASP A 67 6.61 -21.09 1.95
N GLU A 68 7.24 -21.43 3.08
CA GLU A 68 7.09 -22.72 3.77
C GLU A 68 5.92 -22.68 4.75
N LEU A 69 4.82 -23.36 4.40
CA LEU A 69 3.59 -23.43 5.20
C LEU A 69 3.79 -23.97 6.63
N GLU A 70 4.80 -24.82 6.83
CA GLU A 70 5.13 -25.41 8.12
C GLU A 70 5.59 -24.36 9.14
N ARG A 71 6.09 -23.21 8.69
CA ARG A 71 6.53 -22.11 9.57
C ARG A 71 5.37 -21.25 10.07
N PHE A 72 4.13 -21.52 9.64
CA PHE A 72 2.94 -20.75 10.06
C PHE A 72 2.47 -21.13 11.46
N VAL A 73 2.73 -22.37 11.90
CA VAL A 73 2.16 -22.92 13.15
C VAL A 73 2.65 -22.19 14.41
N GLU A 74 3.71 -21.40 14.30
CA GLU A 74 4.25 -20.61 15.40
C GLU A 74 3.57 -19.23 15.56
N ILE A 75 2.83 -18.77 14.55
CA ILE A 75 2.20 -17.45 14.58
C ILE A 75 0.81 -17.54 15.23
N THR A 76 0.71 -17.01 16.44
CA THR A 76 -0.53 -17.02 17.23
C THR A 76 -1.28 -15.69 17.21
N THR A 77 -0.69 -14.64 16.61
CA THR A 77 -1.32 -13.32 16.50
C THR A 77 -2.29 -13.28 15.31
N PRO A 78 -3.42 -12.56 15.44
CA PRO A 78 -4.38 -12.43 14.35
C PRO A 78 -3.87 -11.56 13.19
N PHE A 79 -2.85 -10.74 13.44
CA PHE A 79 -2.18 -9.91 12.44
C PHE A 79 -0.68 -10.11 12.49
N VAL A 80 -0.04 -9.96 11.34
CA VAL A 80 1.41 -10.03 11.13
C VAL A 80 1.90 -8.82 10.36
N LYS A 81 3.15 -8.41 10.62
CA LYS A 81 3.84 -7.36 9.88
C LYS A 81 4.77 -7.97 8.84
N TYR A 82 5.00 -7.22 7.77
CA TYR A 82 5.98 -7.54 6.73
C TYR A 82 6.93 -6.35 6.55
N PRO A 83 7.77 -6.05 7.55
CA PRO A 83 8.68 -4.91 7.47
C PRO A 83 9.64 -5.09 6.30
N ASP A 84 10.00 -3.99 5.66
CA ASP A 84 11.01 -3.94 4.60
C ASP A 84 10.69 -4.82 3.38
N MET A 85 9.41 -5.09 3.12
CA MET A 85 8.96 -5.97 2.03
C MET A 85 8.37 -5.24 0.82
N VAL A 86 7.74 -4.09 1.03
CA VAL A 86 7.08 -3.33 -0.05
C VAL A 86 7.47 -1.87 0.06
N SER A 87 7.82 -1.26 -1.07
CA SER A 87 7.92 0.19 -1.21
C SER A 87 6.72 0.74 -1.98
N ALA A 88 6.24 1.90 -1.57
CA ALA A 88 5.13 2.60 -2.20
C ALA A 88 5.56 3.98 -2.71
N GLU A 89 5.14 4.33 -3.92
CA GLU A 89 5.35 5.63 -4.55
C GLU A 89 4.08 6.06 -5.28
N CYS A 90 3.67 7.32 -5.16
CA CYS A 90 2.60 7.83 -6.01
C CYS A 90 3.13 8.11 -7.42
N VAL A 91 2.47 7.53 -8.42
CA VAL A 91 2.72 7.75 -9.84
C VAL A 91 1.53 8.49 -10.44
N ASP A 92 1.83 9.49 -11.26
CA ASP A 92 0.90 10.13 -12.19
C ASP A 92 1.54 10.05 -13.58
N ASP A 93 0.94 9.28 -14.48
CA ASP A 93 1.43 9.09 -15.86
C ASP A 93 0.69 9.97 -16.89
N GLY A 94 -0.18 10.86 -16.43
CA GLY A 94 -1.04 11.70 -17.26
C GLY A 94 -2.40 11.09 -17.60
N GLU A 95 -2.58 9.77 -17.49
CA GLU A 95 -3.86 9.09 -17.64
C GLU A 95 -4.38 8.56 -16.29
N PHE A 96 -3.47 7.97 -15.49
CA PHE A 96 -3.75 7.39 -14.20
C PHE A 96 -2.88 7.99 -13.10
N GLY A 97 -3.49 8.16 -11.93
CA GLY A 97 -2.85 8.51 -10.67
C GLY A 97 -3.08 7.40 -9.65
N TYR A 98 -2.01 6.76 -9.18
CA TYR A 98 -2.09 5.56 -8.35
C TYR A 98 -0.85 5.40 -7.46
N LEU A 99 -0.99 4.59 -6.41
CA LEU A 99 0.10 4.17 -5.53
C LEU A 99 0.75 2.93 -6.15
N GLN A 100 1.91 3.12 -6.77
CA GLN A 100 2.71 2.02 -7.26
C GLN A 100 3.32 1.27 -6.08
N LEU A 101 3.16 -0.04 -6.06
CA LEU A 101 3.76 -0.94 -5.08
C LEU A 101 4.84 -1.80 -5.75
N THR A 102 6.03 -1.80 -5.16
CA THR A 102 7.16 -2.62 -5.57
C THR A 102 7.55 -3.54 -4.41
N ASN A 103 7.67 -4.84 -4.66
CA ASN A 103 8.23 -5.77 -3.68
C ASN A 103 9.73 -5.46 -3.55
N VAL A 104 10.15 -4.99 -2.38
CA VAL A 104 11.56 -4.88 -2.00
C VAL A 104 11.93 -6.19 -1.31
N GLY A 105 12.41 -7.15 -2.11
CA GLY A 105 12.77 -8.48 -1.61
C GLY A 105 13.83 -8.42 -0.51
N VAL A 106 13.78 -9.41 0.39
CA VAL A 106 14.70 -9.51 1.52
C VAL A 106 15.18 -10.95 1.63
N ASP A 107 16.49 -11.16 1.52
CA ASP A 107 17.08 -12.48 1.61
C ASP A 107 16.61 -13.20 2.89
N GLY A 108 16.03 -14.39 2.71
CA GLY A 108 15.63 -15.22 3.82
C GLY A 108 14.38 -16.05 3.54
N PRO A 109 13.82 -16.68 4.58
CA PRO A 109 12.72 -17.61 4.43
C PRO A 109 11.33 -16.93 4.49
N ARG A 110 11.28 -15.59 4.44
CA ARG A 110 10.03 -14.81 4.32
C ARG A 110 9.57 -14.87 2.87
N THR A 111 8.26 -14.72 2.66
CA THR A 111 7.79 -14.54 1.29
C THR A 111 8.34 -13.23 0.72
N ASP A 112 8.67 -13.25 -0.56
CA ASP A 112 9.09 -12.07 -1.33
C ASP A 112 7.92 -11.46 -2.14
N ASP A 113 6.71 -12.01 -2.01
CA ASP A 113 5.52 -11.50 -2.69
C ASP A 113 4.39 -11.12 -1.74
N VAL A 114 3.97 -9.85 -1.82
CA VAL A 114 2.87 -9.31 -1.00
C VAL A 114 1.51 -9.84 -1.45
N GLY A 115 1.41 -10.44 -2.64
CA GLY A 115 0.18 -10.98 -3.20
C GLY A 115 -0.93 -9.91 -3.26
N GLY A 116 -2.19 -10.34 -3.09
CA GLY A 116 -3.35 -9.44 -3.11
C GLY A 116 -3.83 -9.04 -4.50
N ASP A 117 -3.23 -9.58 -5.56
CA ASP A 117 -3.61 -9.35 -6.95
C ASP A 117 -5.03 -9.89 -7.21
N LEU A 118 -5.87 -9.05 -7.79
CA LEU A 118 -7.17 -9.44 -8.34
C LEU A 118 -7.04 -9.65 -9.85
N THR A 119 -7.91 -9.01 -10.64
CA THR A 119 -7.70 -8.91 -12.10
C THR A 119 -6.90 -7.63 -12.40
N PRO A 120 -6.26 -7.52 -13.58
CA PRO A 120 -5.49 -6.34 -13.95
C PRO A 120 -6.28 -5.02 -13.79
N GLU A 121 -7.58 -5.03 -14.04
CA GLU A 121 -8.42 -3.83 -13.93
C GLU A 121 -8.60 -3.33 -12.50
N TRP A 122 -8.54 -4.24 -11.52
CA TRP A 122 -8.65 -3.94 -10.08
C TRP A 122 -7.30 -3.62 -9.44
N GLY A 123 -6.19 -4.06 -10.03
CA GLY A 123 -4.87 -3.95 -9.42
C GLY A 123 -4.80 -4.67 -8.07
N LEU A 124 -4.30 -3.96 -7.06
CA LEU A 124 -4.09 -4.46 -5.69
C LEU A 124 -5.16 -3.96 -4.71
N HIS A 125 -6.35 -3.60 -5.21
CA HIS A 125 -7.42 -2.99 -4.42
C HIS A 125 -7.83 -3.81 -3.18
N LEU A 126 -7.67 -5.14 -3.22
CA LEU A 126 -7.94 -6.01 -2.06
C LEU A 126 -7.10 -5.65 -0.83
N ILE A 127 -5.89 -5.10 -1.03
CA ILE A 127 -4.89 -4.89 0.01
C ILE A 127 -4.50 -3.42 0.20
N ASP A 128 -5.19 -2.47 -0.45
CA ASP A 128 -4.93 -1.02 -0.38
C ASP A 128 -4.70 -0.52 1.05
N ILE A 129 -5.51 -0.99 2.01
CA ILE A 129 -5.39 -0.58 3.40
C ILE A 129 -4.31 -1.39 4.13
N ASN A 130 -4.19 -2.67 3.84
CA ASN A 130 -3.29 -3.58 4.55
C ASN A 130 -1.82 -3.25 4.33
N VAL A 131 -1.45 -2.93 3.10
CA VAL A 131 -0.04 -2.72 2.70
C VAL A 131 0.58 -1.47 3.32
N VAL A 132 -0.22 -0.51 3.76
CA VAL A 132 0.19 0.76 4.39
C VAL A 132 -0.50 1.01 5.74
N MET A 133 -1.07 -0.04 6.36
CA MET A 133 -1.93 0.13 7.54
C MET A 133 -1.20 0.82 8.70
N GLY A 134 0.07 0.46 8.92
CA GLY A 134 0.90 1.11 9.94
C GLY A 134 1.15 2.58 9.64
N ASP A 135 1.41 2.90 8.38
CA ASP A 135 1.71 4.26 7.92
C ASP A 135 0.51 5.18 8.10
N LEU A 136 -0.69 4.70 7.76
CA LEU A 136 -1.94 5.44 8.01
C LEU A 136 -2.15 5.73 9.50
N VAL A 137 -1.89 4.75 10.38
CA VAL A 137 -1.99 4.96 11.84
C VAL A 137 -0.99 6.02 12.31
N ASP A 138 0.23 5.98 11.80
CA ASP A 138 1.28 6.94 12.16
C ASP A 138 1.01 8.34 11.59
N LEU A 139 0.44 8.43 10.38
CA LEU A 139 0.02 9.69 9.77
C LEU A 139 -1.11 10.33 10.59
N VAL A 140 -2.16 9.58 10.92
CA VAL A 140 -3.26 10.07 11.78
C VAL A 140 -2.74 10.52 13.14
N ARG A 141 -1.77 9.81 13.74
CA ARG A 141 -1.12 10.23 14.98
C ARG A 141 -0.40 11.57 14.83
N SER A 142 0.32 11.76 13.73
CA SER A 142 1.06 13.00 13.43
C SER A 142 0.08 14.18 13.29
N GLN A 143 -0.95 14.03 12.45
CA GLN A 143 -1.97 15.04 12.22
C GLN A 143 -2.78 15.38 13.47
N SER A 144 -3.08 14.40 14.32
CA SER A 144 -3.77 14.63 15.60
C SER A 144 -2.93 15.45 16.57
N ALA A 145 -1.61 15.27 16.56
CA ALA A 145 -0.68 16.06 17.39
C ALA A 145 -0.50 17.49 16.88
N ALA A 146 -0.66 17.73 15.57
CA ALA A 146 -0.52 19.04 14.96
C ALA A 146 -1.67 20.02 15.29
N VAL A 147 -2.82 19.50 15.75
CA VAL A 147 -4.00 20.30 16.18
C VAL A 147 -4.18 20.36 17.69
N GLY A 148 -3.29 19.70 18.45
CA GLY A 148 -3.38 19.51 19.90
C GLY A 148 -2.58 20.52 20.72
#